data_AF-A0A2V2UFN0-F1
#
_entry.id   AF-A0A2V2UFN0-F1
#
_cell.length_a   1.000
_cell.length_b   1.000
_cell.length_c   1.000
_cell.angle_alpha   90.00
_cell.angle_beta   90.00
_cell.angle_gamma   90.00
#
_symmetry.space_group_name_H-M   'P 1'
#
loop_
_entity.id
_entity.type
_entity.pdbx_description
1 polymer ?
#
loop_
_entity_poly.entity_id
_entity_poly.type
_entity_poly.pdbx_seq_one_letter_code
_entity_poly.pdbx_strand_id
1 'polypeptide(L)'
;MKLNNSSVSALAIVLLLISSLAIVASDGMLLGQAKKSSTTTKAGNAGVGSGGAGGGFAEQPPIGTEPLTPATANNSAAAIAIAHRLAITSVNSSKSNGGPCLPQLNHFILPLKEARFTVIKQCVTVTGRVVWTNYFNNDGDANFNVVLDPPYKNMLGPGSYSQVFASKYPEGPAMHLETVCQGPVTSKSKENVGACYAYNGPDFRTVLPKIGQHVMVTGRYLIEVPEMPGGITELHPVYAIKILP
;
A
#
# COMPACT_ATOMS: atom_id res chain seq x y z
N MET A 1 59.38 28.54 -13.47
CA MET A 1 59.89 27.58 -14.48
C MET A 1 58.94 26.40 -14.54
N LYS A 2 58.32 26.20 -15.71
CA LYS A 2 57.45 25.06 -16.04
C LYS A 2 58.30 23.83 -16.35
N LEU A 3 57.87 22.66 -15.92
CA LEU A 3 58.18 21.38 -16.57
C LEU A 3 56.91 20.53 -16.58
N ASN A 4 56.26 20.47 -17.74
CA ASN A 4 55.37 19.38 -18.13
C ASN A 4 56.23 18.36 -18.88
N ASN A 5 55.97 17.06 -18.72
CA ASN A 5 55.85 16.19 -19.89
C ASN A 5 55.15 14.86 -19.58
N SER A 6 54.21 14.55 -20.45
CA SER A 6 53.36 13.38 -20.54
C SER A 6 54.04 12.25 -21.33
N SER A 7 53.67 10.99 -21.08
CA SER A 7 53.78 9.82 -21.99
C SER A 7 53.05 8.64 -21.31
N VAL A 8 51.79 8.32 -21.62
CA VAL A 8 51.26 7.50 -22.74
C VAL A 8 51.69 6.04 -22.72
N SER A 9 50.72 5.14 -22.45
CA SER A 9 50.43 3.83 -23.11
C SER A 9 49.65 2.96 -22.11
N ALA A 10 48.31 2.82 -22.20
CA ALA A 10 47.58 2.02 -23.19
C ALA A 10 48.07 0.57 -23.27
N LEU A 11 47.42 -0.36 -22.56
CA LEU A 11 47.10 -1.68 -23.09
C LEU A 11 45.88 -2.25 -22.35
N ALA A 12 44.76 -2.26 -23.06
CA ALA A 12 43.58 -3.04 -22.76
C ALA A 12 43.80 -4.51 -23.18
N ILE A 13 42.80 -5.35 -22.88
CA ILE A 13 42.37 -6.57 -23.61
C ILE A 13 42.55 -7.89 -22.82
N VAL A 14 41.37 -8.50 -22.54
CA VAL A 14 41.05 -9.94 -22.48
C VAL A 14 41.29 -10.71 -21.18
N LEU A 15 40.18 -11.05 -20.49
CA LEU A 15 39.67 -12.43 -20.45
C LEU A 15 38.22 -12.47 -19.94
N LEU A 16 37.29 -12.50 -20.89
CA LEU A 16 35.91 -12.97 -20.80
C LEU A 16 35.89 -14.47 -21.16
N LEU A 17 34.85 -15.19 -20.69
CA LEU A 17 34.50 -16.61 -20.88
C LEU A 17 35.09 -17.52 -19.78
N ILE A 18 34.30 -18.32 -19.06
CA ILE A 18 33.74 -19.65 -19.42
C ILE A 18 32.58 -19.91 -18.40
N SER A 19 31.28 -19.88 -18.76
CA SER A 19 30.40 -20.89 -19.41
C SER A 19 29.65 -21.85 -18.47
N SER A 20 28.32 -21.94 -18.72
CA SER A 20 27.45 -23.13 -18.68
C SER A 20 26.97 -23.65 -17.31
N LEU A 21 25.67 -23.59 -17.01
CA LEU A 21 24.57 -24.50 -17.42
C LEU A 21 24.44 -25.73 -16.49
N ALA A 22 23.43 -25.70 -15.61
CA ALA A 22 22.78 -26.90 -15.07
C ALA A 22 21.32 -26.58 -14.76
N ILE A 23 20.45 -26.81 -15.76
CA ILE A 23 19.02 -27.02 -15.59
C ILE A 23 18.86 -28.53 -15.45
N VAL A 24 18.31 -28.99 -14.33
CA VAL A 24 17.79 -30.36 -14.21
C VAL A 24 16.37 -30.29 -13.70
N ALA A 25 15.52 -30.98 -14.45
CA ALA A 25 14.08 -31.07 -14.33
C ALA A 25 13.60 -31.72 -13.03
N SER A 26 12.36 -31.43 -12.66
CA SER A 26 11.53 -32.36 -11.90
C SER A 26 10.16 -32.42 -12.56
N ASP A 27 9.97 -33.48 -13.34
CA ASP A 27 8.66 -33.95 -13.78
C ASP A 27 7.87 -34.48 -12.57
N GLY A 28 6.58 -34.14 -12.53
CA GLY A 28 5.68 -34.56 -11.46
C GLY A 28 4.22 -34.41 -11.84
N MET A 29 3.75 -35.34 -12.69
CA MET A 29 2.39 -35.86 -12.82
C MET A 29 1.30 -35.30 -11.87
N LEU A 30 0.18 -34.83 -12.43
CA LEU A 30 -1.09 -35.58 -12.39
C LEU A 30 -2.19 -34.89 -13.22
N LEU A 31 -2.52 -35.54 -14.35
CA LEU A 31 -3.79 -35.45 -15.05
C LEU A 31 -4.90 -36.01 -14.14
N GLY A 32 -5.96 -35.26 -13.93
CA GLY A 32 -7.13 -35.75 -13.23
C GLY A 32 -8.36 -34.85 -13.35
N GLN A 33 -9.28 -35.31 -14.19
CA GLN A 33 -10.73 -35.08 -14.13
C GLN A 33 -11.31 -33.87 -14.88
N ALA A 34 -11.63 -34.14 -16.15
CA ALA A 34 -12.84 -33.61 -16.77
C ALA A 34 -14.03 -34.52 -16.37
N LYS A 35 -15.09 -33.93 -15.79
CA LYS A 35 -16.43 -34.54 -15.79
C LYS A 35 -17.45 -33.51 -16.25
N LYS A 36 -18.16 -33.90 -17.31
CA LYS A 36 -19.19 -33.15 -18.01
C LYS A 36 -20.51 -33.20 -17.22
N SER A 37 -21.22 -32.07 -17.26
CA SER A 37 -22.68 -31.93 -17.44
C SER A 37 -23.65 -32.49 -16.40
N SER A 38 -24.50 -31.63 -15.82
CA SER A 38 -25.94 -31.62 -16.15
C SER A 38 -26.69 -30.52 -15.39
N THR A 39 -27.33 -29.64 -16.16
CA THR A 39 -28.71 -29.11 -16.04
C THR A 39 -29.39 -29.12 -14.66
N THR A 40 -29.94 -27.96 -14.23
CA THR A 40 -31.39 -27.77 -13.97
C THR A 40 -31.73 -26.28 -13.88
N THR A 41 -32.75 -25.91 -14.63
CA THR A 41 -33.51 -24.66 -14.67
C THR A 41 -34.28 -24.38 -13.37
N LYS A 42 -34.39 -23.12 -12.93
CA LYS A 42 -35.70 -22.45 -12.76
C LYS A 42 -35.57 -20.98 -12.37
N ALA A 43 -36.32 -20.19 -13.11
CA ALA A 43 -36.65 -18.80 -12.84
C ALA A 43 -37.49 -18.66 -11.57
N GLY A 44 -37.29 -17.57 -10.84
CA GLY A 44 -38.09 -17.18 -9.68
C GLY A 44 -38.16 -15.66 -9.55
N ASN A 45 -39.30 -15.11 -9.97
CA ASN A 45 -39.93 -13.85 -9.58
C ASN A 45 -39.08 -12.59 -9.36
N ALA A 46 -39.18 -11.69 -10.34
CA ALA A 46 -39.09 -10.26 -10.13
C ALA A 46 -40.42 -9.73 -9.56
N GLY A 47 -40.34 -8.94 -8.50
CA GLY A 47 -41.42 -8.11 -8.02
C GLY A 47 -41.07 -7.50 -6.69
N VAL A 48 -40.71 -6.21 -6.69
CA VAL A 48 -41.08 -5.20 -5.67
C VAL A 48 -40.75 -3.83 -6.27
N GLY A 49 -41.73 -2.92 -6.18
CA GLY A 49 -41.71 -1.60 -6.79
C GLY A 49 -40.76 -0.59 -6.13
N SER A 50 -40.42 0.43 -6.91
CA SER A 50 -39.72 1.63 -6.45
C SER A 50 -40.67 2.81 -6.52
N GLY A 51 -40.98 3.37 -5.34
CA GLY A 51 -41.56 4.68 -5.19
C GLY A 51 -40.69 5.48 -4.23
N GLY A 52 -40.61 6.79 -4.47
CA GLY A 52 -40.26 7.78 -3.45
C GLY A 52 -38.83 8.30 -3.51
N ALA A 53 -38.66 9.41 -4.24
CA ALA A 53 -37.58 10.36 -4.04
C ALA A 53 -37.70 11.01 -2.65
N GLY A 54 -36.59 11.12 -1.93
CA GLY A 54 -36.50 11.85 -0.67
C GLY A 54 -35.04 12.09 -0.30
N GLY A 55 -34.56 13.32 -0.50
CA GLY A 55 -33.24 13.74 -0.09
C GLY A 55 -33.08 13.71 1.43
N GLY A 56 -31.97 13.18 1.88
CA GLY A 56 -31.56 13.18 3.29
C GLY A 56 -30.04 13.07 3.33
N PHE A 57 -29.41 13.98 4.06
CA PHE A 57 -27.97 13.92 4.36
C PHE A 57 -27.63 12.54 4.90
N ALA A 58 -26.62 11.89 4.31
CA ALA A 58 -26.24 10.54 4.68
C ALA A 58 -25.82 10.50 6.15
N GLU A 59 -26.64 9.83 6.95
CA GLU A 59 -26.30 9.39 8.29
C GLU A 59 -25.02 8.54 8.20
N GLN A 60 -24.04 8.91 9.02
CA GLN A 60 -22.75 8.21 9.04
C GLN A 60 -23.01 6.73 9.40
N PRO A 61 -22.57 5.77 8.55
CA PRO A 61 -22.90 4.37 8.76
C PRO A 61 -22.37 3.88 10.12
N PRO A 62 -23.06 2.93 10.77
CA PRO A 62 -22.64 2.40 12.05
C PRO A 62 -21.20 1.87 11.98
N ILE A 63 -20.49 2.01 13.10
CA ILE A 63 -19.11 1.56 13.25
C ILE A 63 -19.01 0.09 12.83
N GLY A 64 -18.33 -0.18 11.71
CA GLY A 64 -18.12 -1.53 11.19
C GLY A 64 -18.92 -1.92 9.94
N THR A 65 -19.72 -1.04 9.34
CA THR A 65 -20.43 -1.30 8.08
C THR A 65 -19.93 -0.47 6.90
N GLU A 66 -18.71 0.06 6.96
CA GLU A 66 -18.11 0.57 5.72
C GLU A 66 -18.01 -0.59 4.72
N PRO A 67 -18.59 -0.45 3.52
CA PRO A 67 -18.42 -1.47 2.49
C PRO A 67 -16.93 -1.68 2.27
N LEU A 68 -16.46 -2.93 2.36
CA LEU A 68 -15.27 -3.33 1.61
C LEU A 68 -15.59 -2.99 0.16
N THR A 69 -15.16 -1.83 -0.32
CA THR A 69 -15.58 -1.32 -1.64
C THR A 69 -15.19 -2.35 -2.70
N PRO A 70 -16.15 -3.00 -3.38
CA PRO A 70 -15.85 -4.11 -4.29
C PRO A 70 -15.28 -3.66 -5.64
N ALA A 71 -15.19 -2.35 -5.89
CA ALA A 71 -14.92 -1.83 -7.23
C ALA A 71 -13.43 -1.71 -7.57
N THR A 72 -12.52 -1.73 -6.59
CA THR A 72 -11.08 -1.48 -6.81
C THR A 72 -10.14 -2.51 -6.17
N ALA A 73 -10.65 -3.45 -5.37
CA ALA A 73 -9.81 -4.40 -4.66
C ALA A 73 -9.30 -5.55 -5.55
N ASN A 74 -8.08 -6.01 -5.29
CA ASN A 74 -7.65 -7.34 -5.67
C ASN A 74 -8.60 -8.35 -5.02
N ASN A 75 -9.52 -8.91 -5.81
CA ASN A 75 -10.60 -9.80 -5.36
C ASN A 75 -10.15 -11.25 -5.11
N SER A 76 -8.84 -11.50 -4.95
CA SER A 76 -8.39 -12.84 -4.59
C SER A 76 -8.92 -13.23 -3.20
N ALA A 77 -9.30 -14.50 -3.03
CA ALA A 77 -9.81 -15.00 -1.75
C ALA A 77 -8.80 -14.78 -0.59
N ALA A 78 -7.50 -14.87 -0.89
CA ALA A 78 -6.44 -14.59 0.07
C ALA A 78 -6.43 -13.12 0.51
N ALA A 79 -6.53 -12.17 -0.42
CA ALA A 79 -6.59 -10.75 -0.10
C ALA A 79 -7.82 -10.41 0.75
N ILE A 80 -8.98 -11.00 0.41
CA ILE A 80 -10.23 -10.83 1.18
C ILE A 80 -10.09 -11.39 2.60
N ALA A 81 -9.51 -12.57 2.76
CA ALA A 81 -9.30 -13.17 4.09
C ALA A 81 -8.36 -12.35 4.98
N ILE A 82 -7.27 -11.83 4.40
CA ILE A 82 -6.36 -10.91 5.10
C ILE A 82 -7.11 -9.63 5.47
N ALA A 83 -7.82 -9.02 4.52
CA ALA A 83 -8.56 -7.80 4.74
C ALA A 83 -9.58 -7.92 5.88
N HIS A 84 -10.34 -9.02 5.92
CA HIS A 84 -11.30 -9.29 6.97
C HIS A 84 -10.64 -9.40 8.36
N ARG A 85 -9.50 -10.10 8.48
CA ARG A 85 -8.72 -10.17 9.73
C ARG A 85 -8.22 -8.78 10.14
N LEU A 86 -7.73 -7.98 9.19
CA LEU A 86 -7.24 -6.63 9.46
C LEU A 86 -8.37 -5.67 9.87
N ALA A 87 -9.57 -5.84 9.34
CA ALA A 87 -10.75 -5.08 9.75
C ALA A 87 -11.11 -5.33 11.22
N ILE A 88 -11.09 -6.60 11.66
CA ILE A 88 -11.37 -6.98 13.06
C ILE A 88 -10.32 -6.41 14.02
N THR A 89 -9.04 -6.49 13.66
CA THR A 89 -7.94 -6.04 14.54
C THR A 89 -7.82 -4.52 14.64
N SER A 90 -8.43 -3.78 13.71
CA SER A 90 -8.40 -2.31 13.67
C SER A 90 -9.63 -1.65 14.30
N VAL A 91 -10.51 -2.38 15.00
CA VAL A 91 -11.75 -1.82 15.59
C VAL A 91 -11.48 -0.63 16.52
N ASN A 92 -10.38 -0.69 17.29
CA ASN A 92 -10.05 0.35 18.26
C ASN A 92 -9.19 1.50 17.70
N SER A 93 -8.65 1.36 16.48
CA SER A 93 -7.78 2.39 15.90
C SER A 93 -8.55 3.58 15.29
N SER A 94 -9.87 3.46 15.12
CA SER A 94 -10.72 4.58 14.69
C SER A 94 -11.14 5.51 15.85
N LYS A 95 -10.82 5.17 17.11
CA LYS A 95 -11.26 5.89 18.31
C LYS A 95 -10.07 6.44 19.11
N SER A 96 -9.48 7.57 18.69
CA SER A 96 -8.62 8.38 19.58
C SER A 96 -8.27 9.72 18.94
N ASN A 97 -7.64 10.59 19.72
CA ASN A 97 -7.17 11.97 19.48
C ASN A 97 -6.24 12.20 18.26
N GLY A 98 -6.41 11.41 17.19
CA GLY A 98 -5.76 11.56 15.90
C GLY A 98 -6.13 12.86 15.20
N GLY A 99 -5.43 13.15 14.11
CA GLY A 99 -5.76 14.32 13.29
C GLY A 99 -7.03 14.10 12.46
N PRO A 100 -7.41 15.10 11.63
CA PRO A 100 -8.62 15.02 10.82
C PRO A 100 -8.58 13.86 9.83
N CYS A 101 -9.75 13.28 9.56
CA CYS A 101 -9.92 12.34 8.46
C CYS A 101 -10.09 13.10 7.15
N LEU A 102 -9.25 12.83 6.14
CA LEU A 102 -9.23 13.58 4.88
C LEU A 102 -9.39 12.67 3.66
N PRO A 103 -10.52 11.94 3.52
CA PRO A 103 -10.73 10.99 2.41
C PRO A 103 -10.72 11.65 1.02
N GLN A 104 -10.91 12.97 0.92
CA GLN A 104 -10.74 13.71 -0.33
C GLN A 104 -9.32 13.60 -0.91
N LEU A 105 -8.30 13.30 -0.08
CA LEU A 105 -6.93 13.07 -0.58
C LEU A 105 -6.82 11.81 -1.45
N ASN A 106 -7.77 10.88 -1.37
CA ASN A 106 -7.82 9.70 -2.24
C ASN A 106 -7.93 10.07 -3.73
N HIS A 107 -8.44 11.26 -4.06
CA HIS A 107 -8.56 11.73 -5.45
C HIS A 107 -7.20 11.86 -6.16
N PHE A 108 -6.12 12.02 -5.40
CA PHE A 108 -4.76 12.13 -5.95
C PHE A 108 -4.11 10.78 -6.24
N ILE A 109 -4.77 9.68 -5.87
CA ILE A 109 -4.37 8.33 -6.23
C ILE A 109 -5.15 7.95 -7.49
N LEU A 110 -4.43 7.76 -8.60
CA LEU A 110 -5.08 7.45 -9.87
C LEU A 110 -5.73 6.06 -9.83
N PRO A 111 -6.81 5.83 -10.61
CA PRO A 111 -7.54 4.56 -10.60
C PRO A 111 -6.67 3.32 -10.85
N LEU A 112 -5.58 3.46 -11.63
CA LEU A 112 -4.67 2.35 -11.89
C LEU A 112 -3.82 1.98 -10.66
N LYS A 113 -3.35 2.96 -9.87
CA LYS A 113 -2.66 2.73 -8.59
C LYS A 113 -3.67 2.20 -7.56
N GLU A 114 -4.85 2.82 -7.49
CA GLU A 114 -5.94 2.43 -6.58
C GLU A 114 -6.39 0.96 -6.77
N ALA A 115 -6.37 0.43 -7.98
CA ALA A 115 -6.72 -0.96 -8.28
C ALA A 115 -5.80 -2.01 -7.60
N ARG A 116 -4.65 -1.59 -7.07
CA ARG A 116 -3.70 -2.44 -6.33
C ARG A 116 -4.10 -2.60 -4.86
N PHE A 117 -4.99 -1.73 -4.37
CA PHE A 117 -5.31 -1.59 -2.96
C PHE A 117 -6.59 -2.32 -2.59
N THR A 118 -6.54 -3.07 -1.49
CA THR A 118 -7.73 -3.50 -0.77
C THR A 118 -7.88 -2.61 0.46
N VAL A 119 -8.81 -1.67 0.38
CA VAL A 119 -9.08 -0.73 1.48
C VAL A 119 -9.76 -1.47 2.64
N ILE A 120 -9.21 -1.32 3.84
CA ILE A 120 -9.71 -1.94 5.07
C ILE A 120 -10.62 -0.98 5.83
N LYS A 121 -10.17 0.27 5.99
CA LYS A 121 -10.92 1.37 6.61
C LYS A 121 -10.50 2.71 6.03
N GLN A 122 -11.46 3.61 5.82
CA GLN A 122 -11.14 4.96 5.36
C GLN A 122 -10.33 5.77 6.37
N CYS A 123 -10.47 5.47 7.67
CA CYS A 123 -9.82 6.22 8.73
C CYS A 123 -9.38 5.37 9.92
N VAL A 124 -8.07 5.34 10.17
CA VAL A 124 -7.49 4.83 11.41
C VAL A 124 -6.40 5.76 11.90
N THR A 125 -6.16 5.74 13.21
CA THR A 125 -5.01 6.36 13.85
C THR A 125 -4.19 5.28 14.56
N VAL A 126 -2.89 5.30 14.32
CA VAL A 126 -1.91 4.41 14.97
C VAL A 126 -0.81 5.23 15.61
N THR A 127 -0.12 4.64 16.58
CA THR A 127 1.13 5.17 17.11
C THR A 127 2.26 4.16 16.95
N GLY A 128 3.49 4.64 16.92
CA GLY A 128 4.67 3.77 16.82
C GLY A 128 5.95 4.54 16.55
N ARG A 129 7.05 3.80 16.41
CA ARG A 129 8.39 4.37 16.18
C ARG A 129 8.75 4.32 14.70
N VAL A 130 9.26 5.43 14.17
CA VAL A 130 9.76 5.49 12.80
C VAL A 130 11.07 4.74 12.69
N VAL A 131 11.15 3.81 11.73
CA VAL A 131 12.34 2.96 11.51
C VAL A 131 12.98 3.13 10.14
N TRP A 132 12.26 3.74 9.21
CA TRP A 132 12.76 3.98 7.86
C TRP A 132 12.09 5.21 7.26
N THR A 133 12.81 5.93 6.41
CA THR A 133 12.31 7.11 5.69
C THR A 133 12.87 7.11 4.28
N ASN A 134 12.03 7.40 3.29
CA ASN A 134 12.44 7.78 1.95
C ASN A 134 11.50 8.87 1.47
N TYR A 135 11.96 10.10 1.56
CA TYR A 135 11.13 11.25 1.24
C TYR A 135 11.32 11.67 -0.20
N PHE A 136 10.18 11.98 -0.84
CA PHE A 136 10.09 12.45 -2.21
C PHE A 136 10.48 11.39 -3.23
N ASN A 137 9.62 10.39 -3.32
CA ASN A 137 9.66 9.38 -4.36
C ASN A 137 9.33 9.98 -5.74
N ASN A 138 9.62 9.20 -6.79
CA ASN A 138 9.34 9.62 -8.15
C ASN A 138 7.83 9.75 -8.45
N ASP A 139 6.95 9.18 -7.66
CA ASP A 139 5.50 9.36 -7.77
C ASP A 139 4.97 10.61 -7.05
N GLY A 140 5.86 11.38 -6.43
CA GLY A 140 5.53 12.61 -5.71
C GLY A 140 5.17 12.38 -4.23
N ASP A 141 5.12 11.14 -3.78
CA ASP A 141 4.77 10.81 -2.40
C ASP A 141 6.01 10.90 -1.49
N ALA A 142 5.79 11.05 -0.19
CA ALA A 142 6.84 10.96 0.82
C ALA A 142 6.52 9.82 1.80
N ASN A 143 7.50 8.92 1.95
CA ASN A 143 7.28 7.63 2.58
C ASN A 143 8.12 7.43 3.84
N PHE A 144 7.55 6.70 4.79
CA PHE A 144 8.25 6.26 5.98
C PHE A 144 7.61 4.99 6.54
N ASN A 145 8.34 4.25 7.36
CA ASN A 145 7.82 3.05 8.02
C ASN A 145 7.76 3.23 9.52
N VAL A 146 6.70 2.70 10.13
CA VAL A 146 6.48 2.74 11.58
C VAL A 146 6.33 1.34 12.13
N VAL A 147 7.18 0.99 13.10
CA VAL A 147 6.94 -0.16 13.98
C VAL A 147 5.85 0.24 14.96
N LEU A 148 4.72 -0.46 14.86
CA LEU A 148 3.49 -0.14 15.59
C LEU A 148 3.61 -0.42 17.09
N ASP A 149 3.01 0.44 17.91
CA ASP A 149 2.88 0.22 19.35
C ASP A 149 2.00 -1.01 19.65
N PRO A 150 2.12 -1.61 20.86
CA PRO A 150 1.42 -2.85 21.21
C PRO A 150 -0.09 -2.92 20.92
N PRO A 151 -0.88 -1.84 21.10
CA PRO A 151 -2.30 -1.85 20.75
C PRO A 151 -2.59 -2.06 19.26
N TYR A 152 -1.64 -1.71 18.38
CA TYR A 152 -1.80 -1.73 16.93
C TYR A 152 -1.01 -2.84 16.23
N LYS A 153 -0.16 -3.59 16.94
CA LYS A 153 0.72 -4.63 16.36
C LYS A 153 0.02 -5.65 15.45
N ASN A 154 -1.26 -5.92 15.70
CA ASN A 154 -2.07 -6.88 14.93
C ASN A 154 -2.64 -6.29 13.64
N MET A 155 -2.39 -5.00 13.36
CA MET A 155 -2.74 -4.29 12.12
C MET A 155 -1.66 -4.43 11.03
N LEU A 156 -0.77 -5.41 11.13
CA LEU A 156 0.17 -5.74 10.07
C LEU A 156 -0.29 -7.00 9.34
N GLY A 157 -0.39 -6.91 8.02
CA GLY A 157 -0.63 -8.03 7.13
C GLY A 157 0.60 -8.93 6.98
N PRO A 158 0.43 -10.13 6.42
CA PRO A 158 1.52 -11.08 6.24
C PRO A 158 2.72 -10.54 5.46
N GLY A 159 2.51 -9.66 4.47
CA GLY A 159 3.60 -9.10 3.67
C GLY A 159 4.58 -8.28 4.50
N SER A 160 4.11 -7.55 5.52
CA SER A 160 4.98 -6.83 6.47
C SER A 160 5.91 -7.73 7.30
N TYR A 161 5.66 -9.05 7.35
CA TYR A 161 6.50 -10.04 8.00
C TYR A 161 7.32 -10.89 7.01
N SER A 162 7.22 -10.61 5.71
CA SER A 162 7.88 -11.40 4.68
C SER A 162 9.39 -11.15 4.63
N GLN A 163 10.15 -12.13 4.13
CA GLN A 163 11.58 -11.96 3.87
C GLN A 163 11.85 -10.84 2.86
N VAL A 164 10.94 -10.62 1.90
CA VAL A 164 11.03 -9.53 0.92
C VAL A 164 10.97 -8.18 1.63
N PHE A 165 10.02 -8.01 2.55
CA PHE A 165 9.91 -6.81 3.38
C PHE A 165 11.17 -6.61 4.23
N ALA A 166 11.61 -7.65 4.95
CA ALA A 166 12.79 -7.58 5.79
C ALA A 166 14.08 -7.25 5.00
N SER A 167 14.16 -7.68 3.74
CA SER A 167 15.30 -7.36 2.87
C SER A 167 15.29 -5.89 2.40
N LYS A 168 14.11 -5.27 2.28
CA LYS A 168 13.94 -3.86 1.93
C LYS A 168 14.04 -2.94 3.16
N TYR A 169 13.61 -3.43 4.33
CA TYR A 169 13.47 -2.69 5.57
C TYR A 169 14.02 -3.52 6.76
N PRO A 170 15.30 -3.39 7.13
CA PRO A 170 15.98 -4.32 8.04
C PRO A 170 15.57 -4.21 9.52
N GLU A 171 14.89 -3.12 9.91
CA GLU A 171 14.47 -2.85 11.30
C GLU A 171 13.25 -3.68 11.77
N GLY A 172 12.79 -4.61 10.93
CA GLY A 172 11.72 -5.55 11.24
C GLY A 172 10.33 -5.13 10.73
N PRO A 173 9.28 -5.88 11.12
CA PRO A 173 7.93 -5.67 10.62
C PRO A 173 7.39 -4.28 10.96
N ALA A 174 6.95 -3.56 9.93
CA ALA A 174 6.44 -2.21 10.07
C ALA A 174 5.26 -1.94 9.13
N MET A 175 4.47 -0.93 9.47
CA MET A 175 3.45 -0.37 8.59
C MET A 175 4.14 0.62 7.63
N HIS A 176 3.78 0.59 6.35
CA HIS A 176 4.22 1.59 5.37
C HIS A 176 3.30 2.81 5.43
N LEU A 177 3.85 4.01 5.27
CA LEU A 177 3.06 5.23 5.31
C LEU A 177 3.46 6.12 4.15
N GLU A 178 2.48 6.58 3.38
CA GLU A 178 2.68 7.48 2.25
C GLU A 178 1.83 8.74 2.43
N THR A 179 2.50 9.89 2.50
CA THR A 179 1.86 11.20 2.33
C THR A 179 1.86 11.53 0.85
N VAL A 180 0.68 11.78 0.27
CA VAL A 180 0.56 12.00 -1.16
C VAL A 180 1.01 13.39 -1.58
N CYS A 181 1.64 13.52 -2.75
CA CYS A 181 1.89 14.81 -3.41
C CYS A 181 2.75 15.81 -2.62
N GLN A 182 3.78 15.32 -1.93
CA GLN A 182 4.73 16.14 -1.16
C GLN A 182 5.95 16.59 -2.00
N GLY A 183 6.18 15.97 -3.15
CA GLY A 183 7.24 16.29 -4.10
C GLY A 183 6.76 16.28 -5.56
N PRO A 184 7.65 16.59 -6.51
CA PRO A 184 7.30 16.54 -7.93
C PRO A 184 7.14 15.10 -8.42
N VAL A 185 6.08 14.85 -9.20
CA VAL A 185 5.91 13.58 -9.92
C VAL A 185 6.89 13.52 -11.09
N THR A 186 7.89 12.65 -10.99
CA THR A 186 8.91 12.39 -12.03
C THR A 186 8.80 11.00 -12.66
N SER A 187 7.93 10.15 -12.12
CA SER A 187 7.63 8.81 -12.63
C SER A 187 7.03 8.89 -14.04
N LYS A 188 7.41 7.92 -14.87
CA LYS A 188 6.83 7.71 -16.21
C LYS A 188 5.75 6.63 -16.20
N SER A 189 5.46 6.00 -15.05
CA SER A 189 4.41 4.99 -14.93
C SER A 189 3.04 5.62 -15.10
N LYS A 190 2.15 4.97 -15.88
CA LYS A 190 0.78 5.43 -16.10
C LYS A 190 -0.04 5.51 -14.81
N GLU A 191 0.38 4.80 -13.77
CA GLU A 191 -0.29 4.83 -12.47
C GLU A 191 0.02 6.10 -11.66
N ASN A 192 1.05 6.87 -12.06
CA ASN A 192 1.51 8.08 -11.38
C ASN A 192 1.44 9.33 -12.26
N VAL A 193 1.56 9.20 -13.59
CA VAL A 193 1.56 10.38 -14.49
C VAL A 193 0.22 11.10 -14.42
N GLY A 194 0.26 12.38 -14.03
CA GLY A 194 -0.94 13.20 -13.82
C GLY A 194 -1.51 13.14 -12.40
N ALA A 195 -0.97 12.27 -11.53
CA ALA A 195 -1.19 12.37 -10.09
C ALA A 195 -0.73 13.74 -9.60
N CYS A 196 -1.31 14.19 -8.48
CA CYS A 196 -0.98 15.47 -7.85
C CYS A 196 -1.27 16.74 -8.67
N TYR A 197 -1.89 16.62 -9.85
CA TYR A 197 -2.38 17.79 -10.57
C TYR A 197 -3.39 18.55 -9.72
N ALA A 198 -3.17 19.87 -9.57
CA ALA A 198 -3.98 20.75 -8.74
C ALA A 198 -4.07 20.34 -7.26
N TYR A 199 -3.04 19.66 -6.73
CA TYR A 199 -2.98 19.32 -5.31
C TYR A 199 -3.16 20.55 -4.42
N ASN A 200 -4.13 20.48 -3.52
CA ASN A 200 -4.49 21.52 -2.55
C ASN A 200 -4.63 20.95 -1.13
N GLY A 201 -4.06 19.78 -0.88
CA GLY A 201 -4.05 19.13 0.43
C GLY A 201 -2.96 19.68 1.36
N PRO A 202 -2.81 19.07 2.55
CA PRO A 202 -1.81 19.48 3.52
C PRO A 202 -0.37 19.33 3.01
N ASP A 203 0.48 20.29 3.36
CA ASP A 203 1.93 20.18 3.19
C ASP A 203 2.54 19.55 4.45
N PHE A 204 2.96 18.29 4.35
CA PHE A 204 3.59 17.53 5.42
C PHE A 204 5.09 17.75 5.52
N ARG A 205 5.74 18.45 4.57
CA ARG A 205 7.22 18.53 4.51
C ARG A 205 7.87 19.02 5.80
N THR A 206 7.21 19.90 6.53
CA THR A 206 7.70 20.45 7.81
C THR A 206 7.45 19.55 9.02
N VAL A 207 6.62 18.50 8.87
CA VAL A 207 6.23 17.56 9.93
C VAL A 207 6.56 16.10 9.58
N LEU A 208 7.25 15.85 8.46
CA LEU A 208 7.80 14.53 8.15
C LEU A 208 8.74 14.10 9.27
N PRO A 209 8.53 12.90 9.85
CA PRO A 209 9.30 12.48 11.01
C PRO A 209 10.74 12.11 10.67
N LYS A 210 11.55 11.85 11.68
CA LYS A 210 12.90 11.29 11.53
C LYS A 210 12.92 9.87 12.09
N ILE A 211 13.83 9.05 11.58
CA ILE A 211 14.11 7.73 12.15
C ILE A 211 14.34 7.89 13.67
N GLY A 212 13.72 7.00 14.44
CA GLY A 212 13.75 6.99 15.89
C GLY A 212 12.64 7.79 16.58
N GLN A 213 11.96 8.71 15.90
CA GLN A 213 10.86 9.47 16.51
C GLN A 213 9.63 8.61 16.76
N HIS A 214 8.93 8.89 17.86
CA HIS A 214 7.62 8.33 18.15
C HIS A 214 6.55 9.21 17.51
N VAL A 215 5.60 8.60 16.80
CA VAL A 215 4.61 9.32 16.00
C VAL A 215 3.22 8.78 16.25
N MET A 216 2.25 9.66 16.09
CA MET A 216 0.84 9.34 15.89
C MET A 216 0.48 9.72 14.46
N VAL A 217 -0.07 8.77 13.70
CA VAL A 217 -0.38 8.97 12.28
C VAL A 217 -1.81 8.53 12.01
N THR A 218 -2.56 9.39 11.33
CA THR A 218 -3.92 9.13 10.88
C THR A 218 -3.92 8.99 9.36
N GLY A 219 -4.63 8.01 8.81
CA GLY A 219 -4.70 7.80 7.36
C GLY A 219 -5.67 6.71 6.93
N ARG A 220 -5.73 6.49 5.62
CA ARG A 220 -6.50 5.40 4.99
C ARG A 220 -5.77 4.08 5.15
N TYR A 221 -6.40 3.15 5.84
CA TYR A 221 -5.84 1.85 6.12
C TYR A 221 -6.15 0.86 5.00
N LEU A 222 -5.11 0.34 4.35
CA LEU A 222 -5.25 -0.56 3.22
C LEU A 222 -4.14 -1.62 3.21
N ILE A 223 -4.32 -2.62 2.36
CA ILE A 223 -3.27 -3.55 1.98
C ILE A 223 -3.01 -3.44 0.48
N GLU A 224 -1.74 -3.37 0.10
CA GLU A 224 -1.29 -3.42 -1.28
C GLU A 224 -0.73 -4.80 -1.60
N VAL A 225 -1.52 -5.61 -2.29
CA VAL A 225 -1.20 -7.02 -2.55
C VAL A 225 -0.12 -7.21 -3.63
N PRO A 226 -0.08 -6.44 -4.73
CA PRO A 226 0.92 -6.66 -5.78
C PRO A 226 2.36 -6.33 -5.38
N GLU A 227 2.58 -5.46 -4.39
CA GLU A 227 3.93 -5.01 -4.00
C GLU A 227 4.78 -6.15 -3.41
N MET A 228 4.16 -7.07 -2.67
CA MET A 228 4.87 -8.23 -2.10
C MET A 228 3.94 -9.39 -1.72
N PRO A 229 4.46 -10.63 -1.63
CA PRO A 229 3.68 -11.78 -1.18
C PRO A 229 3.01 -11.52 0.17
N GLY A 230 1.68 -11.71 0.22
CA GLY A 230 0.89 -11.47 1.43
C GLY A 230 0.54 -10.01 1.69
N GLY A 231 0.92 -9.09 0.81
CA GLY A 231 0.56 -7.67 0.77
C GLY A 231 1.16 -6.82 1.89
N ILE A 232 1.70 -5.66 1.52
CA ILE A 232 2.18 -4.67 2.49
C ILE A 232 1.00 -3.91 3.05
N THR A 233 1.01 -3.68 4.36
CA THR A 233 -0.06 -2.93 5.02
C THR A 233 0.35 -1.48 5.21
N GLU A 234 -0.56 -0.56 4.86
CA GLU A 234 -0.22 0.84 4.69
C GLU A 234 -1.25 1.80 5.28
N LEU A 235 -0.78 3.01 5.62
CA LEU A 235 -1.60 4.22 5.64
C LEU A 235 -1.29 5.05 4.38
N HIS A 236 -2.22 5.05 3.43
CA HIS A 236 -2.06 5.76 2.16
C HIS A 236 -3.44 6.16 1.58
N PRO A 237 -3.78 7.47 1.59
CA PRO A 237 -2.98 8.58 2.08
C PRO A 237 -2.87 8.62 3.60
N VAL A 238 -1.76 9.15 4.09
CA VAL A 238 -1.68 9.78 5.41
C VAL A 238 -2.44 11.11 5.39
N TYR A 239 -3.27 11.32 6.41
CA TYR A 239 -4.10 12.53 6.61
C TYR A 239 -3.55 13.45 7.69
N ALA A 240 -2.82 12.93 8.67
CA ALA A 240 -2.22 13.72 9.74
C ALA A 240 -1.02 13.01 10.35
N ILE A 241 -0.02 13.79 10.75
CA ILE A 241 1.17 13.33 11.47
C ILE A 241 1.33 14.21 12.72
N LYS A 242 1.59 13.58 13.86
CA LYS A 242 2.00 14.24 15.10
C LYS A 242 3.22 13.54 15.67
N ILE A 243 4.29 14.29 15.91
CA ILE A 243 5.43 13.79 16.68
C ILE A 243 5.03 13.77 18.16
N LEU A 244 5.24 12.62 18.81
CA LEU A 244 4.98 12.42 20.23
C LEU A 244 6.29 12.65 21.03
N PRO A 245 6.18 13.10 22.28
CA PRO A 245 7.33 13.33 23.17
C PRO A 245 8.07 12.03 23.51
#